data_AF-A0A7Y5GTQ1-F1
#
_entry.id   AF-A0A7Y5GTQ1-F1
#
_cell.length_a   1.000
_cell.length_b   1.000
_cell.length_c   1.000
_cell.angle_alpha   90.00
_cell.angle_beta   90.00
_cell.angle_gamma   90.00
#
_symmetry.space_group_name_H-M   'P 1'
#
loop_
_entity.id
_entity.type
_entity.pdbx_description
1 polymer ?
#
loop_
_entity_poly.entity_id
_entity_poly.type
_entity_poly.pdbx_seq_one_letter_code
_entity_poly.pdbx_strand_id
1 'polypeptide(L)'
;MRRHGFGHGVYWAGCLFLSAISCQDWDPFEPGGVESQPSQSIDDNTTTPPPKLNTFGESSRIVGAAPLRLIVDQLRFTKEDPKGVTLGFDLDGLQSIGEDAASCFQKDFSAPDGTPGVDNQFAILAPLFDLFGFGALEGLVQGAIEEGGLLLIWEIEAVPGAPDQSLLMSDGPVQVTIRQGQGVPLLGTDGKLLAGQTFKIHPDSSDTIVSDAYVKDGWLHVGPFAVVVPIVVFGVLYEVPIVDAFARARVVEGGQLADGVLGGGVPIVDLLRVAQTADFEQGGIYETVKTMLSGMGDLAADEAGQCQRLSAALQFSAVQVFLYNEATGAL
;
A
#
# COMPACT_ATOMS: atom_id res chain seq x y z
N MET A 1 -25.50 65.78 -12.07
CA MET A 1 -26.82 65.48 -11.46
C MET A 1 -26.77 64.09 -10.80
N ARG A 2 -27.89 63.62 -10.22
CA ARG A 2 -28.17 62.28 -9.65
C ARG A 2 -27.77 61.12 -10.61
N ARG A 3 -27.53 59.84 -10.23
CA ARG A 3 -27.55 59.12 -8.92
C ARG A 3 -26.82 57.73 -8.99
N HIS A 4 -26.62 57.12 -7.81
CA HIS A 4 -26.11 55.79 -7.38
C HIS A 4 -26.13 54.51 -8.25
N GLY A 5 -25.27 53.55 -7.83
CA GLY A 5 -25.34 52.07 -8.04
C GLY A 5 -23.93 51.47 -8.20
N PHE A 6 -23.14 51.09 -7.19
CA PHE A 6 -23.32 50.23 -6.00
C PHE A 6 -23.50 48.72 -6.30
N GLY A 7 -22.48 47.91 -5.91
CA GLY A 7 -22.45 46.45 -5.96
C GLY A 7 -21.12 45.93 -5.37
N HIS A 8 -21.17 45.08 -4.34
CA HIS A 8 -19.99 44.58 -3.60
C HIS A 8 -19.69 43.11 -3.95
N GLY A 9 -18.45 42.66 -3.71
CA GLY A 9 -18.07 41.24 -3.83
C GLY A 9 -16.57 40.99 -3.62
N VAL A 10 -16.05 41.20 -2.41
CA VAL A 10 -14.66 40.85 -2.04
C VAL A 10 -14.70 39.76 -0.97
N TYR A 11 -14.07 38.62 -1.23
CA TYR A 11 -13.89 37.56 -0.23
C TYR A 11 -12.56 37.73 0.51
N TRP A 12 -12.65 37.76 1.84
CA TRP A 12 -11.53 37.51 2.76
C TRP A 12 -11.40 35.98 2.93
N ALA A 13 -10.24 35.34 3.05
CA ALA A 13 -8.99 35.66 3.76
C ALA A 13 -9.02 35.38 5.28
N GLY A 14 -8.40 34.26 5.68
CA GLY A 14 -7.80 34.06 7.01
C GLY A 14 -8.71 33.54 8.14
N CYS A 15 -8.47 32.30 8.56
CA CYS A 15 -8.77 31.82 9.92
C CYS A 15 -7.49 31.25 10.55
N LEU A 16 -7.07 31.81 11.68
CA LEU A 16 -5.92 31.37 12.46
C LEU A 16 -6.19 31.77 13.94
N PHE A 17 -5.78 30.91 14.87
CA PHE A 17 -6.02 30.99 16.33
C PHE A 17 -7.48 30.91 16.81
N LEU A 18 -7.77 29.85 17.57
CA LEU A 18 -8.06 30.02 19.00
C LEU A 18 -7.63 28.77 19.78
N SER A 19 -7.37 28.92 21.08
CA SER A 19 -6.72 27.91 21.91
C SER A 19 -7.44 27.71 23.25
N ALA A 20 -7.17 26.56 23.88
CA ALA A 20 -7.50 26.19 25.27
C ALA A 20 -8.98 26.16 25.68
N ILE A 21 -9.50 24.95 25.90
CA ILE A 21 -10.62 24.67 26.82
C ILE A 21 -10.13 23.62 27.84
N SER A 22 -10.60 23.73 29.09
CA SER A 22 -10.06 23.00 30.26
C SER A 22 -10.55 21.55 30.37
N CYS A 23 -9.76 20.70 31.04
CA CYS A 23 -10.18 19.38 31.52
C CYS A 23 -10.58 19.46 33.00
N GLN A 24 -11.89 19.47 33.27
CA GLN A 24 -12.54 19.37 34.58
C GLN A 24 -13.96 18.82 34.35
N ASP A 25 -14.54 17.93 35.15
CA ASP A 25 -14.05 17.23 36.35
C ASP A 25 -14.53 15.76 36.35
N TRP A 26 -14.02 14.94 37.28
CA TRP A 26 -14.47 13.55 37.49
C TRP A 26 -15.75 13.46 38.33
N ASP A 27 -16.54 12.40 38.10
CA ASP A 27 -17.38 11.79 39.14
C ASP A 27 -17.40 10.25 38.96
N PRO A 28 -17.01 9.45 39.97
CA PRO A 28 -16.97 7.99 39.87
C PRO A 28 -18.32 7.33 40.22
N PHE A 29 -18.77 6.38 39.40
CA PHE A 29 -19.97 5.59 39.66
C PHE A 29 -19.72 4.53 40.74
N GLU A 30 -20.55 4.48 41.79
CA GLU A 30 -20.50 3.40 42.78
C GLU A 30 -21.08 2.08 42.22
N PRO A 31 -20.44 0.92 42.46
CA PRO A 31 -21.00 -0.37 42.09
C PRO A 31 -22.06 -0.84 43.08
N GLY A 32 -23.32 -0.90 42.64
CA GLY A 32 -24.42 -1.48 43.43
C GLY A 32 -24.18 -2.94 43.79
N GLY A 33 -24.47 -3.32 45.04
CA GLY A 33 -24.20 -4.65 45.57
C GLY A 33 -25.01 -5.77 44.91
N VAL A 34 -24.35 -6.91 44.66
CA VAL A 34 -24.98 -8.14 44.16
C VAL A 34 -25.54 -8.94 45.34
N GLU A 35 -26.86 -9.13 45.36
CA GLU A 35 -27.54 -9.92 46.39
C GLU A 35 -27.31 -11.44 46.16
N SER A 36 -26.90 -12.16 47.21
CA SER A 36 -26.45 -13.55 47.12
C SER A 36 -27.61 -14.55 47.07
N GLN A 37 -27.65 -15.41 46.04
CA GLN A 37 -28.61 -16.51 45.96
C GLN A 37 -28.37 -17.57 47.05
N PRO A 38 -29.42 -18.15 47.66
CA PRO A 38 -29.30 -19.38 48.45
C PRO A 38 -29.19 -20.60 47.51
N SER A 39 -28.17 -21.42 47.73
CA SER A 39 -27.94 -22.66 46.99
C SER A 39 -29.01 -23.72 47.27
N GLN A 40 -29.60 -24.32 46.23
CA GLN A 40 -30.35 -25.57 46.36
C GLN A 40 -29.49 -26.77 45.95
N SER A 41 -29.35 -27.74 46.85
CA SER A 41 -28.70 -29.02 46.60
C SER A 41 -29.63 -29.93 45.80
N ILE A 42 -29.20 -30.34 44.60
CA ILE A 42 -29.86 -31.41 43.83
C ILE A 42 -29.04 -32.68 44.01
N ASP A 43 -29.55 -33.61 44.81
CA ASP A 43 -29.10 -34.99 44.82
C ASP A 43 -29.72 -35.70 43.60
N ASP A 44 -28.90 -36.15 42.65
CA ASP A 44 -29.31 -37.15 41.66
C ASP A 44 -28.31 -38.31 41.63
N ASN A 45 -28.82 -39.52 41.88
CA ASN A 45 -28.07 -40.75 42.00
C ASN A 45 -28.45 -41.70 40.85
N THR A 46 -28.05 -41.33 39.63
CA THR A 46 -28.36 -42.08 38.40
C THR A 46 -27.09 -42.60 37.72
N THR A 47 -26.62 -43.77 38.18
CA THR A 47 -25.49 -44.49 37.56
C THR A 47 -25.83 -45.04 36.18
N THR A 48 -25.62 -44.24 35.13
CA THR A 48 -25.44 -44.72 33.76
C THR A 48 -23.96 -44.72 33.40
N PRO A 49 -23.41 -45.78 32.77
CA PRO A 49 -22.03 -45.78 32.32
C PRO A 49 -21.87 -44.79 31.15
N PRO A 50 -20.79 -43.98 31.11
CA PRO A 50 -20.62 -43.01 30.04
C PRO A 50 -20.50 -43.70 28.67
N PRO A 51 -21.06 -43.12 27.60
CA PRO A 51 -20.84 -43.62 26.25
C PRO A 51 -19.34 -43.61 25.95
N LYS A 52 -18.84 -44.70 25.37
CA LYS A 52 -17.42 -44.79 24.99
C LYS A 52 -17.11 -43.66 24.00
N LEU A 53 -16.12 -42.82 24.32
CA LEU A 53 -15.55 -41.93 23.33
C LEU A 53 -15.06 -42.77 22.16
N ASN A 54 -15.60 -42.53 20.97
CA ASN A 54 -14.98 -42.99 19.75
C ASN A 54 -13.63 -42.28 19.64
N THR A 55 -12.54 -43.05 19.70
CA THR A 55 -11.22 -42.57 19.32
C THR A 55 -11.22 -42.31 17.82
N PHE A 56 -11.68 -41.12 17.43
CA PHE A 56 -11.37 -40.56 16.12
C PHE A 56 -9.86 -40.52 16.03
N GLY A 57 -9.29 -41.29 15.09
CA GLY A 57 -7.86 -41.22 14.83
C GLY A 57 -7.54 -39.82 14.32
N GLU A 58 -6.78 -39.06 15.09
CA GLU A 58 -6.22 -37.77 14.66
C GLU A 58 -5.21 -38.03 13.52
N SER A 59 -5.75 -38.20 12.32
CA SER A 59 -5.03 -37.86 11.10
C SER A 59 -4.82 -36.34 11.15
N SER A 60 -3.76 -35.94 11.85
CA SER A 60 -3.32 -34.56 11.93
C SER A 60 -2.95 -34.11 10.52
N ARG A 61 -3.94 -33.54 9.84
CA ARG A 61 -3.70 -32.68 8.70
C ARG A 61 -2.89 -31.53 9.25
N ILE A 62 -1.68 -31.34 8.71
CA ILE A 62 -0.97 -30.08 8.87
C ILE A 62 -1.88 -29.03 8.23
N VAL A 63 -2.65 -28.33 9.06
CA VAL A 63 -3.36 -27.12 8.66
C VAL A 63 -2.26 -26.09 8.52
N GLY A 64 -1.80 -25.89 7.28
CA GLY A 64 -0.79 -24.88 6.97
C GLY A 64 -1.24 -23.53 7.54
N ALA A 65 -0.27 -22.73 8.01
CA ALA A 65 -0.54 -21.42 8.56
C ALA A 65 -1.44 -20.62 7.61
N ALA A 66 -2.56 -20.11 8.13
CA ALA A 66 -3.49 -19.34 7.31
C ALA A 66 -2.76 -18.14 6.68
N PRO A 67 -3.03 -17.82 5.40
CA PRO A 67 -2.31 -16.76 4.70
C PRO A 67 -2.45 -15.45 5.46
N LEU A 68 -1.32 -14.78 5.69
CA LEU A 68 -1.29 -13.43 6.20
C LEU A 68 -1.87 -12.51 5.13
N ARG A 69 -2.90 -11.75 5.47
CA ARG A 69 -3.55 -10.83 4.54
C ARG A 69 -3.34 -9.40 4.99
N LEU A 70 -2.90 -8.58 4.05
CA LEU A 70 -2.47 -7.20 4.26
C LEU A 70 -3.16 -6.30 3.24
N ILE A 71 -3.44 -5.07 3.62
CA ILE A 71 -3.85 -4.00 2.71
C ILE A 71 -2.90 -2.83 2.86
N VAL A 72 -2.47 -2.24 1.73
CA VAL A 72 -1.62 -1.05 1.73
C VAL A 72 -2.40 0.12 2.33
N ASP A 73 -1.91 0.71 3.42
CA ASP A 73 -2.58 1.84 4.11
C ASP A 73 -1.95 3.20 3.81
N GLN A 74 -0.69 3.22 3.36
CA GLN A 74 -0.01 4.43 2.88
C GLN A 74 0.82 4.15 1.63
N LEU A 75 0.83 5.13 0.72
CA LEU A 75 1.78 5.23 -0.39
C LEU A 75 2.37 6.64 -0.46
N ARG A 76 3.69 6.73 -0.68
CA ARG A 76 4.43 7.99 -0.84
C ARG A 76 5.46 7.84 -1.95
N PHE A 77 5.75 8.89 -2.69
CA PHE A 77 6.86 8.83 -3.64
C PHE A 77 8.17 9.03 -2.88
N THR A 78 9.10 8.11 -3.08
CA THR A 78 10.50 8.30 -2.67
C THR A 78 11.06 9.53 -3.38
N LYS A 79 11.88 10.31 -2.67
CA LYS A 79 12.43 11.59 -3.14
C LYS A 79 13.96 11.57 -3.01
N GLU A 80 14.64 12.42 -3.76
CA GLU A 80 16.09 12.61 -3.65
C GLU A 80 16.40 13.42 -2.37
N ASP A 81 16.84 12.77 -1.30
CA ASP A 81 17.29 13.42 -0.06
C ASP A 81 18.29 12.54 0.74
N PRO A 82 19.54 13.00 0.96
CA PRO A 82 20.18 14.17 0.35
C PRO A 82 20.44 13.98 -1.15
N LYS A 83 20.97 15.01 -1.82
CA LYS A 83 21.32 14.94 -3.26
C LYS A 83 22.18 13.71 -3.59
N GLY A 84 21.76 12.93 -4.58
CA GLY A 84 22.37 11.68 -5.02
C GLY A 84 21.93 10.44 -4.23
N VAL A 85 21.03 10.58 -3.26
CA VAL A 85 20.56 9.50 -2.39
C VAL A 85 19.04 9.37 -2.44
N THR A 86 18.54 8.14 -2.58
CA THR A 86 17.11 7.84 -2.46
C THR A 86 16.86 6.36 -2.13
N LEU A 87 15.61 6.00 -1.82
CA LEU A 87 15.19 4.61 -1.66
C LEU A 87 14.72 4.05 -3.00
N GLY A 88 15.05 2.80 -3.29
CA GLY A 88 14.70 2.11 -4.54
C GLY A 88 15.43 0.78 -4.63
N PHE A 89 15.63 0.30 -5.86
CA PHE A 89 16.30 -0.95 -6.19
C PHE A 89 17.28 -0.73 -7.35
N ASP A 90 18.21 -1.65 -7.50
CA ASP A 90 18.94 -1.92 -8.75
C ASP A 90 17.99 -2.74 -9.64
N LEU A 91 17.60 -2.22 -10.80
CA LEU A 91 16.58 -2.79 -11.69
C LEU A 91 17.16 -3.29 -13.03
N ASP A 92 18.32 -2.79 -13.47
CA ASP A 92 18.99 -3.25 -14.70
C ASP A 92 20.36 -3.93 -14.50
N GLY A 93 20.93 -3.87 -13.29
CA GLY A 93 22.22 -4.45 -12.92
C GLY A 93 23.44 -3.57 -13.20
N LEU A 94 23.24 -2.28 -13.51
CA LEU A 94 24.30 -1.32 -13.83
C LEU A 94 24.65 -0.40 -12.65
N GLN A 95 25.67 0.45 -12.87
CA GLN A 95 26.10 1.52 -11.96
C GLN A 95 26.45 2.75 -12.80
N SER A 96 25.40 3.35 -13.36
CA SER A 96 25.43 4.39 -14.41
C SER A 96 25.91 5.72 -13.84
N ILE A 97 26.81 6.37 -14.56
CA ILE A 97 27.44 7.63 -14.13
C ILE A 97 26.89 8.86 -14.86
N GLY A 98 25.89 8.68 -15.73
CA GLY A 98 25.37 9.73 -16.62
C GLY A 98 26.18 9.93 -17.91
N GLU A 99 27.03 8.96 -18.28
CA GLU A 99 27.86 9.02 -19.50
C GLU A 99 27.63 7.82 -20.45
N ASP A 100 26.93 6.78 -20.00
CA ASP A 100 26.62 5.58 -20.77
C ASP A 100 25.23 5.69 -21.46
N ALA A 101 25.09 5.00 -22.59
CA ALA A 101 23.87 5.00 -23.37
C ALA A 101 22.87 3.90 -22.96
N ALA A 102 23.18 3.11 -21.93
CA ALA A 102 22.31 2.04 -21.44
C ALA A 102 21.21 2.61 -20.54
N SER A 103 21.61 3.47 -19.58
CA SER A 103 20.74 4.30 -18.75
C SER A 103 20.18 5.53 -19.48
N CYS A 104 20.38 5.63 -20.79
CA CYS A 104 20.13 6.83 -21.60
C CYS A 104 20.75 8.13 -21.02
N PHE A 105 21.97 8.03 -20.51
CA PHE A 105 22.74 9.10 -19.85
C PHE A 105 22.11 9.61 -18.54
N GLN A 106 21.22 8.83 -17.93
CA GLN A 106 20.80 9.05 -16.54
C GLN A 106 21.84 8.49 -15.57
N LYS A 107 21.71 8.88 -14.30
CA LYS A 107 22.75 8.66 -13.29
C LYS A 107 22.13 8.15 -12.01
N ASP A 108 22.47 6.91 -11.67
CA ASP A 108 21.87 6.20 -10.54
C ASP A 108 22.12 6.92 -9.21
N PHE A 109 21.19 6.68 -8.30
CA PHE A 109 21.29 7.12 -6.92
C PHE A 109 22.10 6.10 -6.10
N SER A 110 22.40 6.47 -4.87
CA SER A 110 22.79 5.51 -3.83
C SER A 110 21.64 5.33 -2.84
N ALA A 111 21.51 4.14 -2.27
CA ALA A 111 20.65 3.90 -1.12
C ALA A 111 21.18 4.65 0.13
N PRO A 112 20.36 4.93 1.15
CA PRO A 112 20.79 5.60 2.37
C PRO A 112 21.86 4.86 3.20
N ASP A 113 22.09 3.56 2.93
CA ASP A 113 23.18 2.76 3.50
C ASP A 113 24.50 2.84 2.72
N GLY A 114 24.51 3.51 1.57
CA GLY A 114 25.65 3.66 0.67
C GLY A 114 25.71 2.66 -0.49
N THR A 115 24.72 1.77 -0.65
CA THR A 115 24.66 0.86 -1.80
C THR A 115 24.44 1.65 -3.11
N PRO A 116 25.34 1.57 -4.12
CA PRO A 116 25.16 2.23 -5.42
C PRO A 116 24.18 1.48 -6.33
N GLY A 117 23.85 2.07 -7.49
CA GLY A 117 23.00 1.43 -8.51
C GLY A 117 21.52 1.47 -8.18
N VAL A 118 21.02 2.55 -7.55
CA VAL A 118 19.57 2.69 -7.29
C VAL A 118 18.89 3.41 -8.45
N ASP A 119 18.07 2.66 -9.20
CA ASP A 119 17.15 3.14 -10.21
C ASP A 119 15.91 3.75 -9.54
N ASN A 120 15.81 5.08 -9.63
CA ASN A 120 14.62 5.81 -9.18
C ASN A 120 14.55 7.22 -9.79
N GLN A 121 14.58 7.32 -11.11
CA GLN A 121 14.66 8.60 -11.81
C GLN A 121 13.40 9.48 -11.62
N PHE A 122 12.26 8.89 -11.24
CA PHE A 122 11.08 9.65 -10.77
C PHE A 122 11.33 10.45 -9.48
N ALA A 123 12.33 10.12 -8.66
CA ALA A 123 12.63 10.84 -7.39
C ALA A 123 12.96 12.33 -7.58
N ILE A 124 13.47 12.71 -8.75
CA ILE A 124 13.71 14.12 -9.14
C ILE A 124 12.43 14.78 -9.68
N LEU A 125 11.52 14.00 -10.26
CA LEU A 125 10.25 14.51 -10.83
C LEU A 125 9.17 14.70 -9.76
N ALA A 126 9.13 13.85 -8.72
CA ALA A 126 8.09 13.93 -7.68
C ALA A 126 7.94 15.35 -7.07
N PRO A 127 9.01 16.08 -6.70
CA PRO A 127 8.90 17.46 -6.21
C PRO A 127 8.53 18.49 -7.28
N LEU A 128 8.65 18.17 -8.57
CA LEU A 128 8.25 19.07 -9.66
C LEU A 128 6.73 19.07 -9.86
N PHE A 129 6.03 17.95 -9.62
CA PHE A 129 4.56 17.92 -9.71
C PHE A 129 3.90 18.92 -8.76
N ASP A 130 4.43 19.07 -7.54
CA ASP A 130 4.01 20.09 -6.57
C ASP A 130 4.20 21.52 -7.13
N LEU A 131 5.35 21.80 -7.78
CA LEU A 131 5.70 23.13 -8.31
C LEU A 131 4.84 23.54 -9.51
N PHE A 132 4.42 22.58 -10.34
CA PHE A 132 3.58 22.85 -11.52
C PHE A 132 2.07 22.88 -11.21
N GLY A 133 1.69 22.74 -9.93
CA GLY A 133 0.31 22.98 -9.49
C GLY A 133 -0.64 21.79 -9.67
N PHE A 134 -0.12 20.58 -9.89
CA PHE A 134 -0.92 19.33 -9.92
C PHE A 134 -1.51 18.94 -8.55
N GLY A 135 -1.24 19.74 -7.52
CA GLY A 135 -1.49 19.40 -6.12
C GLY A 135 -0.44 18.42 -5.60
N ALA A 136 -0.52 18.12 -4.30
CA ALA A 136 0.28 17.04 -3.73
C ALA A 136 -0.22 15.70 -4.29
N LEU A 137 0.51 15.15 -5.27
CA LEU A 137 0.17 13.88 -5.92
C LEU A 137 0.04 12.75 -4.87
N GLU A 138 0.90 12.76 -3.85
CA GLU A 138 0.82 11.87 -2.68
C GLU A 138 -0.52 12.00 -1.93
N GLY A 139 -1.07 13.21 -1.82
CA GLY A 139 -2.37 13.45 -1.19
C GLY A 139 -3.55 12.93 -2.01
N LEU A 140 -3.44 12.94 -3.35
CA LEU A 140 -4.45 12.33 -4.23
C LEU A 140 -4.41 10.79 -4.15
N VAL A 141 -3.21 10.20 -4.13
CA VAL A 141 -3.03 8.74 -3.97
C VAL A 141 -3.48 8.29 -2.57
N GLN A 142 -3.11 9.02 -1.52
CA GLN A 142 -3.53 8.73 -0.14
C GLN A 142 -5.05 8.90 0.03
N GLY A 143 -5.64 9.96 -0.55
CA GLY A 143 -7.10 10.14 -0.60
C GLY A 143 -7.82 9.00 -1.32
N ALA A 144 -7.25 8.48 -2.42
CA ALA A 144 -7.78 7.29 -3.08
C ALA A 144 -7.74 6.04 -2.18
N ILE A 145 -6.70 5.85 -1.35
CA ILE A 145 -6.67 4.77 -0.34
C ILE A 145 -7.80 4.99 0.68
N GLU A 146 -7.89 6.20 1.24
CA GLU A 146 -8.84 6.55 2.30
C GLU A 146 -10.31 6.47 1.85
N GLU A 147 -10.62 6.81 0.60
CA GLU A 147 -11.96 6.70 0.00
C GLU A 147 -12.28 5.28 -0.54
N GLY A 148 -11.30 4.36 -0.57
CA GLY A 148 -11.45 3.01 -1.15
C GLY A 148 -11.29 2.93 -2.67
N GLY A 149 -10.88 4.03 -3.32
CA GLY A 149 -10.54 4.11 -4.74
C GLY A 149 -9.18 3.50 -5.13
N LEU A 150 -8.31 3.20 -4.16
CA LEU A 150 -7.07 2.44 -4.33
C LEU A 150 -6.90 1.45 -3.17
N LEU A 151 -7.15 0.17 -3.43
CA LEU A 151 -7.03 -0.89 -2.43
C LEU A 151 -6.15 -2.01 -3.00
N LEU A 152 -4.88 -2.07 -2.58
CA LEU A 152 -3.96 -3.15 -2.94
C LEU A 152 -3.84 -4.13 -1.78
N ILE A 153 -4.27 -5.37 -2.01
CA ILE A 153 -4.30 -6.45 -1.03
C ILE A 153 -3.18 -7.44 -1.34
N TRP A 154 -2.38 -7.76 -0.33
CA TRP A 154 -1.26 -8.69 -0.40
C TRP A 154 -1.59 -9.89 0.49
N GLU A 155 -1.70 -11.08 -0.09
CA GLU A 155 -1.72 -12.35 0.66
C GLU A 155 -0.31 -12.95 0.66
N ILE A 156 0.18 -13.38 1.82
CA ILE A 156 1.49 -14.01 2.01
C ILE A 156 1.27 -15.38 2.65
N GLU A 157 1.77 -16.44 2.02
CA GLU A 157 1.57 -17.82 2.45
C GLU A 157 2.86 -18.65 2.40
N ALA A 158 2.96 -19.68 3.25
CA ALA A 158 4.16 -20.50 3.35
C ALA A 158 4.21 -21.51 2.20
N VAL A 159 5.35 -21.61 1.51
CA VAL A 159 5.52 -22.62 0.47
C VAL A 159 5.38 -24.03 1.07
N PRO A 160 4.56 -24.94 0.50
CA PRO A 160 4.35 -26.27 1.06
C PRO A 160 5.67 -27.04 1.24
N GLY A 161 5.94 -27.49 2.47
CA GLY A 161 7.20 -28.15 2.85
C GLY A 161 8.26 -27.22 3.45
N ALA A 162 7.97 -25.92 3.60
CA ALA A 162 8.67 -25.08 4.58
C ALA A 162 8.57 -25.71 6.00
N PRO A 163 9.50 -25.38 6.92
CA PRO A 163 9.41 -25.82 8.30
C PRO A 163 8.12 -25.32 8.97
N ASP A 164 7.77 -25.88 10.13
CA ASP A 164 6.61 -25.39 10.92
C ASP A 164 6.88 -23.96 11.41
N GLN A 165 6.32 -22.98 10.71
CA GLN A 165 6.74 -21.58 10.74
C GLN A 165 5.55 -20.64 10.89
N SER A 166 5.63 -19.77 11.89
CA SER A 166 4.87 -18.52 11.88
C SER A 166 5.47 -17.61 10.80
N LEU A 167 4.68 -17.29 9.77
CA LEU A 167 5.02 -16.42 8.63
C LEU A 167 5.71 -15.10 9.00
N LEU A 168 5.59 -14.69 10.26
CA LEU A 168 6.03 -13.40 10.78
C LEU A 168 7.39 -13.44 11.49
N MET A 169 7.94 -14.63 11.77
CA MET A 169 8.99 -14.81 12.80
C MET A 169 10.15 -15.73 12.36
N SER A 170 10.23 -16.11 11.10
CA SER A 170 11.21 -17.11 10.64
C SER A 170 11.57 -16.97 9.17
N ASP A 171 12.86 -17.07 8.89
CA ASP A 171 13.41 -17.07 7.54
C ASP A 171 12.91 -18.28 6.73
N GLY A 172 12.47 -18.03 5.49
CA GLY A 172 11.93 -19.07 4.62
C GLY A 172 11.30 -18.54 3.32
N PRO A 173 11.05 -19.42 2.34
CA PRO A 173 10.35 -19.07 1.10
C PRO A 173 8.84 -18.88 1.37
N VAL A 174 8.27 -17.85 0.76
CA VAL A 174 6.84 -17.53 0.82
C VAL A 174 6.31 -17.28 -0.58
N GLN A 175 5.05 -17.63 -0.83
CA GLN A 175 4.33 -17.16 -2.01
C GLN A 175 3.61 -15.86 -1.63
N VAL A 176 3.65 -14.87 -2.53
CA VAL A 176 2.91 -13.61 -2.38
C VAL A 176 1.91 -13.49 -3.53
N THR A 177 0.64 -13.24 -3.21
CA THR A 177 -0.41 -12.95 -4.19
C THR A 177 -0.93 -11.53 -3.98
N ILE A 178 -0.74 -10.66 -4.97
CA ILE A 178 -1.22 -9.28 -4.96
C ILE A 178 -2.52 -9.21 -5.76
N ARG A 179 -3.56 -8.60 -5.18
CA ARG A 179 -4.93 -8.46 -5.74
C ARG A 179 -5.47 -7.03 -5.52
N GLN A 180 -6.42 -6.58 -6.33
CA GLN A 180 -7.21 -5.38 -6.05
C GLN A 180 -8.34 -5.69 -5.06
N GLY A 181 -8.50 -4.85 -4.04
CA GLY A 181 -9.59 -4.89 -3.08
C GLY A 181 -10.82 -4.06 -3.48
N GLN A 182 -11.93 -4.30 -2.79
CA GLN A 182 -13.15 -3.51 -2.89
C GLN A 182 -13.78 -3.35 -1.50
N GLY A 183 -14.16 -2.11 -1.16
CA GLY A 183 -14.80 -1.74 0.10
C GLY A 183 -14.65 -0.23 0.35
N VAL A 184 -15.21 0.25 1.46
CA VAL A 184 -14.94 1.60 1.97
C VAL A 184 -14.20 1.44 3.30
N PRO A 185 -12.94 1.89 3.41
CA PRO A 185 -12.18 1.76 4.65
C PRO A 185 -12.76 2.56 5.82
N LEU A 186 -12.68 1.97 7.01
CA LEU A 186 -12.77 2.69 8.27
C LEU A 186 -11.40 3.24 8.64
N LEU A 187 -11.36 4.51 9.00
CA LEU A 187 -10.14 5.24 9.37
C LEU A 187 -10.08 5.50 10.88
N GLY A 188 -8.86 5.57 11.42
CA GLY A 188 -8.57 6.00 12.78
C GLY A 188 -8.70 7.50 12.97
N THR A 189 -8.57 7.97 14.21
CA THR A 189 -8.56 9.40 14.53
C THR A 189 -7.31 10.14 14.01
N ASP A 190 -6.33 9.40 13.49
CA ASP A 190 -5.12 9.88 12.82
C ASP A 190 -5.21 9.82 11.28
N GLY A 191 -6.38 9.45 10.74
CA GLY A 191 -6.63 9.32 9.30
C GLY A 191 -6.22 7.98 8.68
N LYS A 192 -5.54 7.09 9.42
CA LYS A 192 -5.02 5.83 8.87
C LYS A 192 -6.08 4.73 8.77
N LEU A 193 -5.92 3.82 7.82
CA LEU A 193 -6.76 2.63 7.68
C LEU A 193 -6.64 1.72 8.91
N LEU A 194 -7.76 1.35 9.53
CA LEU A 194 -7.76 0.49 10.72
C LEU A 194 -7.47 -0.98 10.38
N ALA A 195 -6.55 -1.61 11.12
CA ALA A 195 -6.28 -3.04 11.00
C ALA A 195 -7.50 -3.90 11.43
N GLY A 196 -7.57 -5.14 10.94
CA GLY A 196 -8.60 -6.12 11.29
C GLY A 196 -9.92 -5.95 10.54
N GLN A 197 -9.98 -5.07 9.55
CA GLN A 197 -11.16 -4.88 8.69
C GLN A 197 -11.33 -6.03 7.68
N THR A 198 -12.58 -6.23 7.24
CA THR A 198 -12.93 -7.23 6.22
C THR A 198 -13.25 -6.55 4.88
N PHE A 199 -12.51 -6.92 3.83
CA PHE A 199 -12.71 -6.43 2.46
C PHE A 199 -13.20 -7.54 1.53
N LYS A 200 -13.64 -7.16 0.32
CA LYS A 200 -13.88 -8.05 -0.81
C LYS A 200 -12.71 -7.92 -1.80
N ILE A 201 -12.46 -8.93 -2.63
CA ILE A 201 -11.61 -8.79 -3.82
C ILE A 201 -12.44 -8.16 -4.95
N HIS A 202 -11.87 -7.21 -5.68
CA HIS A 202 -12.54 -6.57 -6.81
C HIS A 202 -12.86 -7.62 -7.89
N PRO A 203 -14.08 -7.65 -8.48
CA PRO A 203 -14.49 -8.72 -9.39
C PRO A 203 -13.62 -8.85 -10.63
N ASP A 204 -13.04 -7.74 -11.10
CA ASP A 204 -12.13 -7.69 -12.26
C ASP A 204 -10.65 -7.81 -11.87
N SER A 205 -10.33 -8.09 -10.59
CA SER A 205 -8.94 -8.30 -10.16
C SER A 205 -8.36 -9.56 -10.78
N SER A 206 -7.22 -9.42 -11.44
CA SER A 206 -6.29 -10.53 -11.67
C SER A 206 -5.47 -10.83 -10.40
N ASP A 207 -4.89 -12.03 -10.35
CA ASP A 207 -3.94 -12.43 -9.32
C ASP A 207 -2.51 -12.23 -9.84
N THR A 208 -1.73 -11.38 -9.17
CA THR A 208 -0.29 -11.27 -9.39
C THR A 208 0.42 -12.19 -8.40
N ILE A 209 0.80 -13.39 -8.85
CA ILE A 209 1.43 -14.41 -8.00
C ILE A 209 2.95 -14.37 -8.15
N VAL A 210 3.65 -14.30 -7.03
CA VAL A 210 5.12 -14.30 -6.93
C VAL A 210 5.54 -15.49 -6.06
N SER A 211 6.05 -16.56 -6.69
CA SER A 211 6.46 -17.80 -6.02
C SER A 211 7.82 -17.73 -5.33
N ASP A 212 8.68 -16.81 -5.79
CA ASP A 212 10.11 -16.78 -5.47
C ASP A 212 10.43 -15.75 -4.37
N ALA A 213 9.38 -15.27 -3.67
CA ALA A 213 9.50 -14.37 -2.54
C ALA A 213 10.01 -15.11 -1.28
N TYR A 214 10.59 -14.35 -0.34
CA TYR A 214 11.14 -14.91 0.89
C TYR A 214 11.09 -13.92 2.04
N VAL A 215 11.05 -14.45 3.27
CA VAL A 215 11.35 -13.70 4.49
C VAL A 215 12.78 -14.01 4.92
N LYS A 216 13.55 -12.99 5.31
CA LYS A 216 14.91 -13.11 5.86
C LYS A 216 15.21 -11.99 6.85
N ASP A 217 15.76 -12.31 8.02
CA ASP A 217 16.14 -11.33 9.05
C ASP A 217 15.00 -10.34 9.42
N GLY A 218 13.73 -10.79 9.33
CA GLY A 218 12.53 -9.96 9.56
C GLY A 218 12.08 -9.08 8.38
N TRP A 219 12.73 -9.18 7.22
CA TRP A 219 12.34 -8.50 5.98
C TRP A 219 11.69 -9.47 5.00
N LEU A 220 10.53 -9.07 4.47
CA LEU A 220 9.92 -9.66 3.29
C LEU A 220 10.63 -9.10 2.04
N HIS A 221 10.96 -9.99 1.10
CA HIS A 221 11.48 -9.68 -0.23
C HIS A 221 10.58 -10.31 -1.29
N VAL A 222 10.19 -9.54 -2.30
CA VAL A 222 9.25 -9.97 -3.37
C VAL A 222 9.74 -9.48 -4.72
N GLY A 223 9.87 -10.39 -5.69
CA GLY A 223 10.08 -10.07 -7.11
C GLY A 223 11.13 -10.94 -7.81
N PRO A 224 11.31 -10.76 -9.13
CA PRO A 224 10.64 -9.77 -9.98
C PRO A 224 9.15 -10.09 -10.20
N PHE A 225 8.33 -9.04 -10.40
CA PHE A 225 6.93 -9.18 -10.79
C PHE A 225 6.45 -8.01 -11.68
N ALA A 226 5.19 -8.03 -12.10
CA ALA A 226 4.54 -6.90 -12.75
C ALA A 226 3.15 -6.72 -12.14
N VAL A 227 2.73 -5.47 -11.90
CA VAL A 227 1.45 -5.14 -11.26
C VAL A 227 0.86 -3.89 -11.91
N VAL A 228 -0.46 -3.85 -12.05
CA VAL A 228 -1.18 -2.61 -12.37
C VAL A 228 -1.68 -2.01 -11.06
N VAL A 229 -1.43 -0.72 -10.85
CA VAL A 229 -1.95 0.06 -9.72
C VAL A 229 -3.19 0.83 -10.20
N PRO A 230 -4.42 0.41 -9.83
CA PRO A 230 -5.65 1.07 -10.23
C PRO A 230 -6.02 2.14 -9.19
N ILE A 231 -5.88 3.42 -9.57
CA ILE A 231 -6.14 4.57 -8.69
C ILE A 231 -7.41 5.27 -9.18
N VAL A 232 -8.48 5.25 -8.39
CA VAL A 232 -9.67 6.07 -8.67
C VAL A 232 -9.55 7.41 -7.93
N VAL A 233 -9.53 8.51 -8.68
CA VAL A 233 -9.50 9.88 -8.13
C VAL A 233 -10.66 10.68 -8.73
N PHE A 234 -11.50 11.27 -7.88
CA PHE A 234 -12.73 11.97 -8.27
C PHE A 234 -13.68 11.16 -9.17
N GLY A 235 -13.65 9.82 -9.06
CA GLY A 235 -14.44 8.89 -9.88
C GLY A 235 -13.83 8.52 -11.23
N VAL A 236 -12.66 9.06 -11.58
CA VAL A 236 -11.90 8.70 -12.77
C VAL A 236 -10.85 7.65 -12.42
N LEU A 237 -10.81 6.54 -13.16
CA LEU A 237 -9.83 5.47 -13.00
C LEU A 237 -8.55 5.79 -13.79
N TYR A 238 -7.42 5.67 -13.10
CA TYR A 238 -6.07 5.74 -13.67
C TYR A 238 -5.35 4.42 -13.42
N GLU A 239 -4.86 3.77 -14.47
CA GLU A 239 -4.14 2.50 -14.39
C GLU A 239 -2.64 2.75 -14.61
N VAL A 240 -1.83 2.51 -13.58
CA VAL A 240 -0.37 2.67 -13.65
C VAL A 240 0.30 1.29 -13.64
N PRO A 241 0.76 0.77 -14.79
CA PRO A 241 1.51 -0.49 -14.83
C PRO A 241 2.95 -0.27 -14.35
N ILE A 242 3.37 -1.06 -13.36
CA ILE A 242 4.75 -1.18 -12.90
C ILE A 242 5.26 -2.55 -13.34
N VAL A 243 6.35 -2.57 -14.12
CA VAL A 243 6.95 -3.79 -14.69
C VAL A 243 8.37 -4.00 -14.16
N ASP A 244 8.80 -5.26 -14.14
CA ASP A 244 10.09 -5.71 -13.59
C ASP A 244 10.29 -5.18 -12.16
N ALA A 245 9.20 -5.26 -11.38
CA ALA A 245 9.04 -4.67 -10.07
C ALA A 245 9.61 -5.56 -8.96
N PHE A 246 10.15 -4.91 -7.93
CA PHE A 246 10.62 -5.51 -6.70
C PHE A 246 10.02 -4.78 -5.50
N ALA A 247 9.80 -5.51 -4.42
CA ALA A 247 9.40 -4.94 -3.14
C ALA A 247 10.20 -5.54 -1.98
N ARG A 248 10.47 -4.69 -0.97
CA ARG A 248 11.00 -5.09 0.33
C ARG A 248 10.21 -4.39 1.42
N ALA A 249 9.91 -5.07 2.51
CA ALA A 249 9.26 -4.45 3.66
C ALA A 249 9.63 -5.17 4.95
N ARG A 250 9.72 -4.43 6.05
CA ARG A 250 10.00 -4.99 7.37
C ARG A 250 8.70 -5.54 7.96
N VAL A 251 8.70 -6.83 8.28
CA VAL A 251 7.61 -7.46 9.01
C VAL A 251 7.70 -7.03 10.46
N VAL A 252 6.58 -6.58 11.05
CA VAL A 252 6.55 -6.11 12.45
C VAL A 252 5.60 -6.93 13.32
N GLU A 253 5.68 -6.74 14.63
CA GLU A 253 4.79 -7.38 15.61
C GLU A 253 3.31 -7.11 15.28
N GLY A 254 2.47 -8.14 15.39
CA GLY A 254 1.09 -8.11 14.87
C GLY A 254 0.97 -8.40 13.37
N GLY A 255 2.08 -8.57 12.66
CA GLY A 255 2.12 -9.03 11.26
C GLY A 255 1.86 -7.97 10.21
N GLN A 256 2.03 -6.69 10.55
CA GLN A 256 1.95 -5.56 9.63
C GLN A 256 3.25 -5.44 8.83
N LEU A 257 3.22 -4.67 7.73
CA LEU A 257 4.44 -4.28 6.99
C LEU A 257 4.75 -2.80 7.24
N ALA A 258 5.98 -2.53 7.64
CA ALA A 258 6.54 -1.20 7.83
C ALA A 258 7.79 -0.99 6.97
N ASP A 259 8.21 0.26 6.80
CA ASP A 259 9.41 0.67 6.04
C ASP A 259 9.48 0.05 4.63
N GLY A 260 8.30 -0.16 4.02
CA GLY A 260 8.17 -0.79 2.72
C GLY A 260 8.70 0.10 1.60
N VAL A 261 9.35 -0.52 0.62
CA VAL A 261 9.75 0.10 -0.64
C VAL A 261 9.30 -0.84 -1.76
N LEU A 262 8.49 -0.32 -2.68
CA LEU A 262 8.10 -0.94 -3.95
C LEU A 262 8.75 -0.13 -5.07
N GLY A 263 9.48 -0.74 -5.98
CA GLY A 263 10.06 -0.04 -7.13
C GLY A 263 10.07 -0.89 -8.39
N GLY A 264 10.16 -0.24 -9.54
CA GLY A 264 10.15 -0.90 -10.85
C GLY A 264 10.12 0.12 -11.98
N GLY A 265 10.09 -0.36 -13.23
CA GLY A 265 9.93 0.49 -14.40
C GLY A 265 8.47 0.80 -14.68
N VAL A 266 8.14 2.09 -14.90
CA VAL A 266 6.83 2.52 -15.42
C VAL A 266 7.00 2.92 -16.88
N PRO A 267 6.28 2.33 -17.85
CA PRO A 267 6.42 2.70 -19.26
C PRO A 267 5.97 4.15 -19.51
N ILE A 268 6.79 4.91 -20.24
CA ILE A 268 6.54 6.35 -20.48
C ILE A 268 5.24 6.56 -21.26
N VAL A 269 4.91 5.63 -22.17
CA VAL A 269 3.64 5.63 -22.92
C VAL A 269 2.40 5.50 -22.04
N ASP A 270 2.51 4.84 -20.88
CA ASP A 270 1.41 4.67 -19.93
C ASP A 270 1.27 5.89 -19.01
N LEU A 271 2.39 6.48 -18.57
CA LEU A 271 2.40 7.79 -17.89
C LEU A 271 1.78 8.90 -18.78
N LEU A 272 2.09 8.90 -20.07
CA LEU A 272 1.48 9.81 -21.04
C LEU A 272 -0.02 9.56 -21.23
N ARG A 273 -0.49 8.31 -21.12
CA ARG A 273 -1.92 7.98 -21.15
C ARG A 273 -2.66 8.47 -19.90
N VAL A 274 -2.06 8.26 -18.72
CA VAL A 274 -2.56 8.80 -17.44
C VAL A 274 -2.67 10.33 -17.50
N ALA A 275 -1.64 11.00 -18.02
CA ALA A 275 -1.65 12.44 -18.24
C ALA A 275 -2.71 12.88 -19.26
N GLN A 276 -2.97 12.10 -20.31
CA GLN A 276 -4.02 12.38 -21.31
C GLN A 276 -5.43 12.25 -20.71
N THR A 277 -5.68 11.26 -19.85
CA THR A 277 -6.94 11.12 -19.11
C THR A 277 -7.17 12.33 -18.19
N ALA A 278 -6.15 12.75 -17.45
CA ALA A 278 -6.24 13.93 -16.57
C ALA A 278 -6.39 15.25 -17.35
N ASP A 279 -5.78 15.35 -18.55
CA ASP A 279 -5.93 16.50 -19.45
C ASP A 279 -7.37 16.70 -19.95
N PHE A 280 -8.11 15.60 -20.17
CA PHE A 280 -9.52 15.67 -20.55
C PHE A 280 -10.41 16.32 -19.46
N GLU A 281 -10.08 16.10 -18.18
CA GLU A 281 -10.83 16.63 -17.03
C GLU A 281 -10.45 18.07 -16.65
N GLN A 282 -9.18 18.48 -16.84
CA GLN A 282 -8.67 19.76 -16.33
C GLN A 282 -7.99 20.67 -17.37
N GLY A 283 -7.41 20.09 -18.42
CA GLY A 283 -6.75 20.80 -19.53
C GLY A 283 -5.33 21.34 -19.22
N GLY A 284 -4.40 21.14 -20.16
CA GLY A 284 -3.01 21.61 -20.07
C GLY A 284 -2.07 20.68 -19.29
N ILE A 285 -2.57 19.55 -18.81
CA ILE A 285 -1.81 18.52 -18.09
C ILE A 285 -0.91 17.74 -19.06
N TYR A 286 -1.44 17.32 -20.21
CA TYR A 286 -0.74 16.38 -21.09
C TYR A 286 0.58 16.93 -21.62
N GLU A 287 0.58 18.14 -22.21
CA GLU A 287 1.79 18.76 -22.74
C GLU A 287 2.80 19.14 -21.62
N THR A 288 2.32 19.41 -20.40
CA THR A 288 3.17 19.67 -19.24
C THR A 288 3.89 18.40 -18.79
N VAL A 289 3.17 17.29 -18.58
CA VAL A 289 3.77 16.00 -18.20
C VAL A 289 4.66 15.44 -19.31
N LYS A 290 4.27 15.58 -20.57
CA LYS A 290 5.09 15.24 -21.74
C LYS A 290 6.39 16.06 -21.81
N THR A 291 6.37 17.33 -21.38
CA THR A 291 7.58 18.15 -21.26
C THR A 291 8.45 17.69 -20.09
N MET A 292 7.85 17.31 -18.95
CA MET A 292 8.58 16.75 -17.80
C MET A 292 9.26 15.42 -18.11
N LEU A 293 8.57 14.50 -18.80
CA LEU A 293 9.07 13.14 -19.10
C LEU A 293 10.05 13.10 -20.29
N SER A 294 10.18 14.21 -21.04
CA SER A 294 10.97 14.29 -22.27
C SER A 294 12.47 14.06 -22.01
N GLY A 295 12.93 12.82 -22.21
CA GLY A 295 14.31 12.42 -21.98
C GLY A 295 14.62 11.99 -20.54
N MET A 296 13.59 11.82 -19.69
CA MET A 296 13.76 11.32 -18.31
C MET A 296 13.79 9.79 -18.21
N GLY A 297 13.50 9.08 -19.30
CA GLY A 297 13.60 7.63 -19.34
C GLY A 297 15.04 7.18 -19.12
N ASP A 298 15.19 6.15 -18.30
CA ASP A 298 16.44 5.53 -17.84
C ASP A 298 16.46 4.03 -18.11
N LEU A 299 15.31 3.36 -18.03
CA LEU A 299 15.19 1.92 -18.18
C LEU A 299 14.73 1.48 -19.58
N ALA A 300 15.24 0.33 -20.01
CA ALA A 300 14.91 -0.36 -21.26
C ALA A 300 15.09 0.51 -22.51
N ALA A 301 16.37 0.82 -22.82
CA ALA A 301 16.78 1.41 -24.09
C ALA A 301 16.40 0.54 -25.30
N ASP A 302 15.89 1.19 -26.36
CA ASP A 302 15.58 0.56 -27.65
C ASP A 302 16.78 0.55 -28.63
N GLU A 303 16.56 0.06 -29.86
CA GLU A 303 17.59 0.02 -30.91
C GLU A 303 18.13 1.41 -31.32
N ALA A 304 17.43 2.50 -30.96
CA ALA A 304 17.85 3.89 -31.18
C ALA A 304 18.53 4.53 -29.95
N GLY A 305 18.64 3.80 -28.83
CA GLY A 305 19.17 4.32 -27.57
C GLY A 305 18.16 5.21 -26.82
N GLN A 306 16.86 4.97 -26.98
CA GLN A 306 15.81 5.67 -26.25
C GLN A 306 15.16 4.75 -25.22
N CYS A 307 15.22 5.14 -23.94
CA CYS A 307 14.68 4.39 -22.82
C CYS A 307 13.17 4.54 -22.76
N GLN A 308 12.47 3.41 -22.83
CA GLN A 308 11.00 3.36 -22.98
C GLN A 308 10.27 3.39 -21.63
N ARG A 309 11.01 3.27 -20.53
CA ARG A 309 10.50 3.24 -19.16
C ARG A 309 11.22 4.29 -18.31
N LEU A 310 10.54 4.69 -17.25
CA LEU A 310 11.05 5.52 -16.17
C LEU A 310 11.06 4.68 -14.89
N SER A 311 12.20 4.55 -14.21
CA SER A 311 12.24 3.92 -12.89
C SER A 311 11.55 4.80 -11.85
N ALA A 312 10.79 4.18 -10.97
CA ALA A 312 10.13 4.85 -9.86
C ALA A 312 10.10 3.93 -8.64
N ALA A 313 10.24 4.51 -7.45
CA ALA A 313 9.94 3.85 -6.19
C ALA A 313 8.86 4.58 -5.37
N LEU A 314 8.18 3.77 -4.56
CA LEU A 314 7.14 4.14 -3.63
C LEU A 314 7.51 3.61 -2.25
N GLN A 315 7.44 4.45 -1.24
CA GLN A 315 7.40 3.97 0.14
C GLN A 315 5.99 3.51 0.48
N PHE A 316 5.85 2.42 1.23
CA PHE A 316 4.56 1.89 1.65
C PHE A 316 4.56 1.33 3.08
N SER A 317 3.36 1.25 3.64
CA SER A 317 3.04 0.40 4.79
C SER A 317 1.80 -0.42 4.47
N ALA A 318 1.58 -1.53 5.21
CA ALA A 318 0.37 -2.32 5.07
C ALA A 318 -0.10 -2.90 6.40
N VAL A 319 -1.41 -2.88 6.63
CA VAL A 319 -2.05 -3.37 7.87
C VAL A 319 -2.85 -4.64 7.62
N GLN A 320 -2.97 -5.49 8.65
CA GLN A 320 -3.66 -6.78 8.52
C GLN A 320 -5.16 -6.61 8.25
N VAL A 321 -5.71 -7.44 7.36
CA VAL A 321 -7.13 -7.47 7.00
C VAL A 321 -7.67 -8.90 6.92
N PHE A 322 -8.98 -9.03 6.75
CA PHE A 322 -9.65 -10.28 6.38
C PHE A 322 -10.32 -10.13 5.01
N LEU A 323 -10.56 -11.27 4.35
CA LEU A 323 -11.33 -11.31 3.09
C LEU A 323 -12.62 -12.06 3.33
N TYR A 324 -13.74 -11.46 2.93
CA TYR A 324 -15.01 -12.18 2.82
C TYR A 324 -15.12 -12.83 1.45
N ASN A 325 -15.41 -14.12 1.42
CA ASN A 325 -15.54 -14.90 0.18
C ASN A 325 -16.99 -15.34 -0.02
N GLU A 326 -17.64 -14.81 -1.05
CA GLU A 326 -19.03 -15.15 -1.40
C GLU A 326 -19.20 -16.60 -1.88
N ALA A 327 -18.11 -17.31 -2.19
CA ALA A 327 -18.15 -18.70 -2.66
C ALA A 327 -18.69 -19.71 -1.63
N THR A 328 -18.79 -19.34 -0.34
CA THR A 328 -19.36 -20.18 0.73
C THR A 328 -20.73 -19.68 1.21
N GLY A 329 -21.63 -19.38 0.28
CA GLY A 329 -23.05 -19.13 0.54
C GLY A 329 -23.84 -20.39 0.97
N ALA A 330 -23.40 -21.06 2.03
CA ALA A 330 -24.01 -22.25 2.60
C ALA A 330 -24.17 -22.11 4.12
N LEU A 331 -25.39 -21.78 4.55
CA LEU A 331 -25.87 -21.88 5.94
C LEU A 331 -26.63 -23.21 6.14
#